data_AF-C1L9P7-F1
#
_entry.id   AF-C1L9P7-F1
#
_cell.length_a   1.000
_cell.length_b   1.000
_cell.length_c   1.000
_cell.angle_alpha   90.00
_cell.angle_beta   90.00
_cell.angle_gamma   90.00
#
_symmetry.space_group_name_H-M   'P 1'
#
loop_
_entity.id
_entity.type
_entity.pdbx_description
1 polymer ?
#
loop_
_entity_poly.entity_id
_entity_poly.type
_entity_poly.pdbx_seq_one_letter_code
_entity_poly.pdbx_strand_id
1 'polypeptide(L)'
;MPNKQKKVIKAKKIKEIVHHEPDIPVLRKGKASKIAPLPDIAKKTSVKKKVIKNPLIQRRPKNFGIGQNIQPKRNLYRFVKWPKYIELQRKKAILKKRLKIPPPIHQFSQTLDRNSANQIFNLVTQYQPLSKQAKKMLLVHRAQLRAEGKPDQPTPRKPTVRAGIREVTTAITQKKARLVVIAHDVEPIEIVLFLPALCRKMGVPYCIVKSKAKLGLLLHRKTCTCLAFTNIREEDKSRLSKIVEMVKNNYNDRFEEIRKHWGGGIMGSKSLAKQAKIEKAKRKELQIKLG
;
A
#
# COMPACT_ATOMS: atom_id res chain seq x y z
N MET A 1 51.82 -43.04 11.25
CA MET A 1 51.39 -41.69 11.72
C MET A 1 49.86 -41.65 11.75
N PRO A 2 49.24 -41.37 12.89
CA PRO A 2 47.86 -41.76 13.17
C PRO A 2 46.82 -40.92 12.43
N ASN A 3 45.85 -41.64 11.88
CA ASN A 3 44.63 -41.20 11.23
C ASN A 3 43.79 -40.36 12.22
N LYS A 4 43.86 -39.03 12.13
CA LYS A 4 43.01 -38.13 12.92
C LYS A 4 41.57 -38.27 12.45
N GLN A 5 40.78 -39.07 13.17
CA GLN A 5 39.33 -39.18 13.03
C GLN A 5 38.69 -37.78 13.03
N LYS A 6 38.00 -37.44 11.95
CA LYS A 6 37.16 -36.24 11.89
C LYS A 6 36.08 -36.38 12.96
N LYS A 7 36.12 -35.53 14.00
CA LYS A 7 35.06 -35.44 15.01
C LYS A 7 33.75 -35.10 14.30
N VAL A 8 32.86 -36.09 14.19
CA VAL A 8 31.46 -35.91 13.82
C VAL A 8 30.81 -35.14 14.97
N ILE A 9 30.60 -33.85 14.78
CA ILE A 9 29.83 -33.03 15.70
C ILE A 9 28.38 -33.51 15.60
N LYS A 10 27.95 -34.32 16.59
CA LYS A 10 26.55 -34.71 16.74
C LYS A 10 25.71 -33.44 16.90
N ALA A 11 24.83 -33.19 15.92
CA ALA A 11 23.90 -32.07 15.97
C ALA A 11 22.99 -32.23 17.19
N LYS A 12 23.02 -31.26 18.10
CA LYS A 12 22.02 -31.14 19.17
C LYS A 12 20.64 -31.02 18.52
N LYS A 13 19.69 -31.86 18.96
CA LYS A 13 18.25 -31.77 18.69
C LYS A 13 17.83 -30.30 18.81
N ILE A 14 17.54 -29.66 17.68
CA ILE A 14 16.90 -28.35 17.65
C ILE A 14 15.47 -28.61 18.13
N LYS A 15 15.19 -28.29 19.39
CA LYS A 15 13.81 -28.21 19.88
C LYS A 15 13.07 -27.19 19.00
N GLU A 16 11.88 -27.56 18.56
CA GLU A 16 10.97 -26.70 17.83
C GLU A 16 10.84 -25.35 18.56
N ILE A 17 11.35 -24.30 17.93
CA ILE A 17 11.05 -22.93 18.36
C ILE A 17 9.63 -22.67 17.84
N VAL A 18 8.65 -23.06 18.64
CA VAL A 18 7.29 -22.56 18.51
C VAL A 18 7.37 -21.07 18.81
N HIS A 19 7.25 -20.24 17.78
CA HIS A 19 7.05 -18.80 17.93
C HIS A 19 5.68 -18.59 18.57
N HIS A 20 5.62 -18.65 19.89
CA HIS A 20 4.54 -18.02 20.63
C HIS A 20 5.09 -16.68 21.13
N GLU A 21 4.84 -15.62 20.35
CA GLU A 21 4.91 -14.28 20.92
C GLU A 21 3.90 -14.25 22.07
N PRO A 22 4.27 -13.83 23.30
CA PRO A 22 3.28 -13.65 24.34
C PRO A 22 2.31 -12.56 23.89
N ASP A 23 1.05 -12.93 23.67
CA ASP A 23 -0.04 -11.99 23.47
C ASP A 23 -0.08 -11.07 24.69
N ILE A 24 0.42 -9.84 24.53
CA ILE A 24 0.21 -8.79 25.51
C ILE A 24 -1.29 -8.48 25.44
N PRO A 25 -2.08 -8.76 26.48
CA PRO A 25 -3.49 -8.39 26.46
C PRO A 25 -3.55 -6.87 26.35
N VAL A 26 -3.98 -6.37 25.20
CA VAL A 26 -4.37 -4.97 25.06
C VAL A 26 -5.48 -4.76 26.08
N LEU A 27 -5.17 -4.05 27.16
CA LEU A 27 -6.14 -3.57 28.13
C LEU A 27 -7.23 -2.86 27.33
N ARG A 28 -8.36 -3.54 27.13
CA ARG A 28 -9.57 -2.93 26.58
C ARG A 28 -9.87 -1.78 27.53
N LYS A 29 -9.75 -0.54 27.05
CA LYS A 29 -10.30 0.62 27.76
C LYS A 29 -11.77 0.29 28.02
N GLY A 30 -12.06 -0.15 29.24
CA GLY A 30 -13.43 -0.41 29.67
C GLY A 30 -14.24 0.83 29.34
N LYS A 31 -15.39 0.64 28.70
CA LYS A 31 -16.39 1.71 28.63
C LYS A 31 -16.60 2.17 30.07
N ALA A 32 -16.31 3.43 30.35
CA ALA A 32 -16.56 4.01 31.66
C ALA A 32 -18.00 3.68 32.03
N SER A 33 -18.19 2.92 33.12
CA SER A 33 -19.52 2.70 33.66
C SER A 33 -20.10 4.09 33.92
N LYS A 34 -21.30 4.34 33.40
CA LYS A 34 -22.04 5.56 33.73
C LYS A 34 -22.42 5.43 35.20
N ILE A 35 -21.56 5.92 36.08
CA ILE A 35 -21.84 6.06 37.50
C ILE A 35 -23.03 7.00 37.61
N ALA A 36 -24.11 6.52 38.23
CA ALA A 36 -25.29 7.33 38.48
C ALA A 36 -24.88 8.57 39.29
N PRO A 37 -25.42 9.76 38.98
CA PRO A 37 -25.08 10.98 39.72
C PRO A 37 -25.40 10.78 41.20
N LEU A 38 -24.44 11.09 42.08
CA LEU A 38 -24.66 11.03 43.52
C LEU A 38 -25.82 11.96 43.93
N PRO A 39 -26.65 11.55 44.90
CA PRO A 39 -27.77 12.35 45.39
C PRO A 39 -27.30 13.72 45.89
N ASP A 40 -28.10 14.76 45.68
CA ASP A 40 -27.71 16.16 45.93
C ASP A 40 -27.26 16.45 47.38
N ILE A 41 -27.66 15.60 48.34
CA ILE A 41 -27.26 15.69 49.75
C ILE A 41 -25.78 15.28 49.95
N ALA A 42 -25.24 14.40 49.10
CA ALA A 42 -23.83 14.00 49.14
C ALA A 42 -22.90 14.97 48.38
N LYS A 43 -23.46 15.95 47.67
CA LYS A 43 -22.68 17.10 47.19
C LYS A 43 -22.42 18.03 48.38
N LYS A 44 -21.45 17.66 49.22
CA LYS A 44 -20.84 18.60 50.16
C LYS A 44 -20.50 19.85 49.36
N THR A 45 -21.20 20.94 49.63
CA THR A 45 -20.84 22.29 49.21
C THR A 45 -19.50 22.59 49.84
N SER A 46 -18.43 22.13 49.21
CA SER A 46 -17.10 22.62 49.52
C SER A 46 -17.18 24.12 49.24
N VAL A 47 -17.16 24.89 50.33
CA VAL A 47 -17.10 26.35 50.28
C VAL A 47 -15.98 26.66 49.29
N LYS A 48 -16.33 27.22 48.13
CA LYS A 48 -15.36 27.58 47.09
C LYS A 48 -14.38 28.51 47.76
N LYS A 49 -13.18 28.00 48.09
CA LYS A 49 -12.11 28.81 48.67
C LYS A 49 -11.96 30.02 47.76
N LYS A 50 -12.18 31.23 48.28
CA LYS A 50 -11.97 32.48 47.53
C LYS A 50 -10.54 32.41 46.99
N VAL A 51 -10.40 32.34 45.67
CA VAL A 51 -9.09 32.37 45.03
C VAL A 51 -8.52 33.75 45.32
N ILE A 52 -7.58 33.83 46.25
CA ILE A 52 -6.87 35.05 46.60
C ILE A 52 -6.08 35.44 45.34
N LYS A 53 -6.56 36.46 44.62
CA LYS A 53 -5.88 36.97 43.43
C LYS A 53 -4.68 37.76 43.91
N ASN A 54 -3.48 37.27 43.63
CA ASN A 54 -2.27 38.03 43.90
C ASN A 54 -2.31 39.33 43.06
N PRO A 55 -2.34 40.53 43.69
CA PRO A 55 -2.44 41.80 42.98
C PRO A 55 -1.23 42.10 42.08
N LEU A 56 -0.12 41.38 42.26
CA LEU A 56 1.06 41.44 41.39
C LEU A 56 0.83 40.74 40.04
N ILE A 57 -0.15 39.84 39.93
CA ILE A 57 -0.45 39.11 38.69
C ILE A 57 -1.51 39.88 37.90
N GLN A 58 -1.06 40.63 36.91
CA GLN A 58 -1.93 41.42 36.03
C GLN A 58 -2.08 40.76 34.65
N ARG A 59 -3.31 40.77 34.10
CA ARG A 59 -3.57 40.33 32.73
C ARG A 59 -3.05 41.39 31.76
N ARG A 60 -1.98 41.09 31.02
CA ARG A 60 -1.39 41.96 30.00
C ARG A 60 -1.52 41.31 28.62
N PRO A 61 -2.71 41.34 27.99
CA PRO A 61 -2.91 40.72 26.69
C PRO A 61 -2.14 41.51 25.62
N LYS A 62 -1.48 40.81 24.71
CA LYS A 62 -0.79 41.41 23.57
C LYS A 62 -1.73 41.47 22.36
N ASN A 63 -1.72 42.58 21.64
CA ASN A 63 -2.44 42.73 20.38
C ASN A 63 -1.50 42.35 19.22
N PHE A 64 -1.83 41.30 18.49
CA PHE A 64 -1.03 40.81 17.35
C PHE A 64 -1.58 41.29 15.99
N GLY A 65 -2.35 42.39 15.99
CA GLY A 65 -2.74 43.11 14.78
C GLY A 65 -1.54 43.64 13.99
N ILE A 66 -1.79 44.11 12.78
CA ILE A 66 -0.76 44.71 11.93
C ILE A 66 -0.26 46.00 12.62
N GLY A 67 1.05 46.17 12.75
CA GLY A 67 1.68 47.35 13.36
C GLY A 67 1.65 47.41 14.90
N GLN A 68 1.19 46.36 15.58
CA GLN A 68 1.09 46.31 17.04
C GLN A 68 2.25 45.49 17.63
N ASN A 69 1.98 44.50 18.49
CA ASN A 69 3.03 43.66 19.06
C ASN A 69 3.63 42.67 18.04
N ILE A 70 4.87 42.22 18.30
CA ILE A 70 5.56 41.18 17.52
C ILE A 70 4.67 39.94 17.39
N GLN A 71 4.54 39.46 16.15
CA GLN A 71 3.72 38.30 15.82
C GLN A 71 4.22 37.05 16.56
N PRO A 72 3.31 36.21 17.09
CA PRO A 72 3.71 34.97 17.72
C PRO A 72 4.29 34.00 16.68
N LYS A 73 5.05 33.00 17.13
CA LYS A 73 5.49 31.91 16.26
C LYS A 73 4.27 31.20 15.67
N ARG A 74 4.20 31.10 14.34
CA ARG A 74 3.12 30.45 13.59
C ARG A 74 3.67 29.26 12.81
N ASN A 75 2.79 28.35 12.40
CA ASN A 75 3.18 27.27 11.49
C ASN A 75 3.51 27.85 10.10
N LEU A 76 4.79 27.94 9.77
CA LEU A 76 5.28 28.45 8.50
C LEU A 76 5.48 27.37 7.44
N TYR A 77 5.10 26.09 7.68
CA TYR A 77 5.36 24.94 6.79
C TYR A 77 5.05 25.20 5.30
N ARG A 78 3.98 25.96 5.01
CA ARG A 78 3.57 26.32 3.65
C ARG A 78 4.46 27.38 2.98
N PHE A 79 5.08 28.26 3.77
CA PHE A 79 5.91 29.39 3.33
C PHE A 79 7.42 29.13 3.47
N VAL A 80 7.81 27.99 4.03
CA VAL A 80 9.21 27.54 4.09
C VAL A 80 9.79 27.45 2.68
N LYS A 81 11.02 27.96 2.51
CA LYS A 81 11.85 27.68 1.35
C LYS A 81 12.33 26.23 1.43
N TRP A 82 11.73 25.36 0.61
CA TRP A 82 12.00 23.93 0.67
C TRP A 82 13.31 23.58 -0.03
N PRO A 83 14.07 22.57 0.44
CA PRO A 83 15.19 22.00 -0.31
C PRO A 83 14.80 21.63 -1.75
N LYS A 84 15.74 21.82 -2.69
CA LYS A 84 15.50 21.69 -4.14
C LYS A 84 14.90 20.33 -4.55
N TYR A 85 15.31 19.24 -3.92
CA TYR A 85 14.79 17.91 -4.22
C TYR A 85 13.30 17.74 -3.87
N ILE A 86 12.85 18.35 -2.76
CA ILE A 86 11.44 18.35 -2.36
C ILE A 86 10.62 19.19 -3.34
N GLU A 87 11.14 20.35 -3.73
CA GLU A 87 10.49 21.18 -4.75
C GLU A 87 10.35 20.44 -6.07
N LEU A 88 11.41 19.77 -6.55
CA LEU A 88 11.41 19.05 -7.82
C LEU A 88 10.37 17.91 -7.79
N GLN A 89 10.32 17.12 -6.72
CA GLN A 89 9.33 16.06 -6.55
C GLN A 89 7.89 16.60 -6.55
N ARG A 90 7.64 17.70 -5.83
CA ARG A 90 6.32 18.36 -5.80
C ARG A 90 5.94 18.95 -7.16
N LYS A 91 6.87 19.63 -7.83
CA LYS A 91 6.69 20.19 -9.18
C LYS A 91 6.40 19.08 -10.19
N LYS A 92 7.12 17.95 -10.16
CA LYS A 92 6.86 16.76 -10.98
C LYS A 92 5.45 16.20 -10.75
N ALA A 93 5.01 16.07 -9.49
CA ALA A 93 3.66 15.59 -9.17
C ALA A 93 2.56 16.56 -9.61
N ILE A 94 2.78 17.87 -9.48
CA ILE A 94 1.84 18.90 -9.97
C ILE A 94 1.76 18.87 -11.49
N LEU A 95 2.91 18.80 -12.18
CA LEU A 95 2.98 18.80 -13.63
C LEU A 95 2.19 17.62 -14.22
N LYS A 96 2.35 16.41 -13.67
CA LYS A 96 1.57 15.23 -14.06
C LYS A 96 0.05 15.44 -13.93
N LYS A 97 -0.42 16.20 -12.92
CA LYS A 97 -1.86 16.50 -12.78
C LYS A 97 -2.36 17.55 -13.77
N ARG A 98 -1.49 18.48 -14.18
CA ARG A 98 -1.84 19.62 -15.04
C ARG A 98 -1.82 19.27 -16.52
N LEU A 99 -0.82 18.51 -16.96
CA LEU A 99 -0.72 18.06 -18.33
C LEU A 99 -1.82 17.05 -18.65
N LYS A 100 -2.25 17.02 -19.91
CA LYS A 100 -3.09 15.93 -20.41
C LYS A 100 -2.23 14.67 -20.53
N ILE A 101 -2.63 13.61 -19.85
CA ILE A 101 -1.90 12.34 -19.84
C ILE A 101 -2.53 11.41 -20.90
N PRO A 102 -1.72 10.86 -21.82
CA PRO A 102 -2.20 9.87 -22.78
C PRO A 102 -2.83 8.64 -22.09
N PRO A 103 -3.90 8.06 -22.66
CA PRO A 103 -4.60 6.92 -22.06
C PRO A 103 -3.71 5.71 -21.69
N PRO A 104 -2.70 5.30 -22.51
CA PRO A 104 -1.80 4.19 -22.15
C PRO A 104 -0.98 4.42 -20.88
N ILE A 105 -0.74 5.68 -20.50
CA ILE A 105 -0.06 6.02 -19.24
C ILE A 105 -1.10 6.23 -18.13
N HIS A 106 -2.24 6.85 -18.45
CA HIS A 106 -3.28 7.14 -17.47
C HIS A 106 -3.91 5.89 -16.87
N GLN A 107 -3.98 4.77 -17.59
CA GLN A 107 -4.50 3.50 -17.06
C GLN A 107 -3.82 3.07 -15.74
N PHE A 108 -2.54 3.42 -15.53
CA PHE A 108 -1.85 3.12 -14.26
C PHE A 108 -2.34 3.97 -13.08
N SER A 109 -3.02 5.07 -13.32
CA SER A 109 -3.69 5.85 -12.25
C SER A 109 -4.97 5.17 -11.77
N GLN A 110 -5.60 4.36 -12.62
CA GLN A 110 -6.79 3.56 -12.30
C GLN A 110 -6.33 2.24 -11.67
N THR A 111 -6.23 2.26 -10.35
CA THR A 111 -5.75 1.10 -9.56
C THR A 111 -6.90 0.39 -8.90
N LEU A 112 -6.69 -0.90 -8.60
CA LEU A 112 -7.64 -1.72 -7.87
C LEU A 112 -7.85 -1.14 -6.47
N ASP A 113 -9.08 -1.23 -5.96
CA ASP A 113 -9.41 -0.77 -4.62
C ASP A 113 -8.65 -1.58 -3.55
N ARG A 114 -8.59 -1.02 -2.34
CA ARG A 114 -7.79 -1.60 -1.25
C ARG A 114 -8.28 -2.99 -0.84
N ASN A 115 -9.57 -3.24 -0.87
CA ASN A 115 -10.16 -4.48 -0.36
C ASN A 115 -9.88 -5.62 -1.33
N SER A 116 -10.15 -5.40 -2.62
CA SER A 116 -9.85 -6.34 -3.70
C SER A 116 -8.34 -6.62 -3.80
N ALA A 117 -7.49 -5.59 -3.63
CA ALA A 117 -6.03 -5.77 -3.60
C ALA A 117 -5.58 -6.64 -2.43
N ASN A 118 -6.18 -6.50 -1.24
CA ASN A 118 -5.86 -7.34 -0.09
C ASN A 118 -6.24 -8.81 -0.32
N GLN A 119 -7.36 -9.09 -1.01
CA GLN A 119 -7.74 -10.47 -1.35
C GLN A 119 -6.68 -11.14 -2.21
N ILE A 120 -6.13 -10.41 -3.19
CA ILE A 120 -5.02 -10.86 -4.04
C ILE A 120 -3.75 -11.05 -3.21
N PHE A 121 -3.38 -10.08 -2.38
CA PHE A 121 -2.16 -10.17 -1.56
C PHE A 121 -2.19 -11.34 -0.58
N ASN A 122 -3.35 -11.59 0.06
CA ASN A 122 -3.52 -12.73 0.95
C ASN A 122 -3.33 -14.06 0.21
N LEU A 123 -3.77 -14.14 -1.06
CA LEU A 123 -3.51 -15.32 -1.90
C LEU A 123 -2.02 -15.41 -2.25
N VAL A 124 -1.36 -14.31 -2.65
CA VAL A 124 0.09 -14.29 -2.94
C VAL A 124 0.91 -14.80 -1.76
N THR A 125 0.51 -14.49 -0.51
CA THR A 125 1.20 -14.97 0.70
C THR A 125 1.32 -16.49 0.79
N GLN A 126 0.35 -17.25 0.27
CA GLN A 126 0.39 -18.72 0.26
C GLN A 126 1.37 -19.28 -0.79
N TYR A 127 1.55 -18.54 -1.89
CA TYR A 127 2.35 -18.92 -3.06
C TYR A 127 3.73 -18.24 -3.11
N GLN A 128 4.20 -17.70 -1.98
CA GLN A 128 5.49 -17.02 -1.91
C GLN A 128 6.66 -17.96 -2.28
N PRO A 129 7.68 -17.45 -2.98
CA PRO A 129 8.91 -18.19 -3.21
C PRO A 129 9.68 -18.38 -1.89
N LEU A 130 10.48 -19.44 -1.81
CA LEU A 130 11.29 -19.69 -0.62
C LEU A 130 12.31 -18.55 -0.39
N SER A 131 12.46 -18.15 0.87
CA SER A 131 13.55 -17.27 1.30
C SER A 131 14.91 -17.95 1.10
N LYS A 132 15.99 -17.15 1.01
CA LYS A 132 17.36 -17.69 0.86
C LYS A 132 17.74 -18.63 2.02
N GLN A 133 17.35 -18.27 3.24
CA GLN A 133 17.60 -19.08 4.44
C GLN A 133 16.81 -20.40 4.39
N ALA A 134 15.51 -20.34 4.07
CA ALA A 134 14.68 -21.54 3.95
C ALA A 134 15.21 -22.48 2.85
N LYS A 135 15.64 -21.92 1.71
CA LYS A 135 16.26 -22.70 0.63
C LYS A 135 17.57 -23.35 1.06
N LYS A 136 18.43 -22.63 1.82
CA LYS A 136 19.66 -23.20 2.39
C LYS A 136 19.34 -24.36 3.33
N MET A 137 18.40 -24.18 4.25
CA MET A 137 17.98 -25.23 5.19
C MET A 137 17.44 -26.46 4.47
N LEU A 138 16.60 -26.26 3.44
CA LEU A 138 16.09 -27.35 2.62
C LEU A 138 17.22 -28.13 1.94
N LEU A 139 18.19 -27.44 1.34
CA LEU A 139 19.33 -28.09 0.68
C LEU A 139 20.25 -28.81 1.67
N VAL A 140 20.50 -28.23 2.85
CA VAL A 140 21.29 -28.86 3.91
C VAL A 140 20.59 -30.13 4.41
N HIS A 141 19.28 -30.07 4.67
CA HIS A 141 18.49 -31.23 5.07
C HIS A 141 18.50 -32.33 4.01
N ARG A 142 18.33 -31.96 2.73
CA ARG A 142 18.41 -32.91 1.61
C ARG A 142 19.81 -33.55 1.52
N ALA A 143 20.86 -32.77 1.71
CA ALA A 143 22.24 -33.27 1.72
C ALA A 143 22.50 -34.21 2.91
N GLN A 144 21.95 -33.92 4.09
CA GLN A 144 22.02 -34.80 5.26
C GLN A 144 21.32 -36.13 5.01
N LEU A 145 20.08 -36.11 4.49
CA LEU A 145 19.36 -37.35 4.14
C LEU A 145 20.12 -38.20 3.11
N ARG A 146 20.75 -37.55 2.12
CA ARG A 146 21.60 -38.23 1.15
C ARG A 146 22.85 -38.84 1.79
N ALA A 147 23.47 -38.13 2.73
CA ALA A 147 24.62 -38.63 3.49
C ALA A 147 24.25 -39.79 4.42
N GLU A 148 23.01 -39.84 4.93
CA GLU A 148 22.44 -40.97 5.67
C GLU A 148 22.09 -42.18 4.78
N GLY A 149 22.34 -42.11 3.46
CA GLY A 149 22.09 -43.19 2.52
C GLY A 149 20.66 -43.31 2.03
N LYS A 150 19.77 -42.37 2.37
CA LYS A 150 18.40 -42.36 1.84
C LYS A 150 18.40 -41.96 0.36
N PRO A 151 17.58 -42.60 -0.50
CA PRO A 151 17.54 -42.29 -1.93
C PRO A 151 17.02 -40.88 -2.18
N ASP A 152 17.59 -40.20 -3.18
CA ASP A 152 17.23 -38.83 -3.54
C ASP A 152 15.97 -38.81 -4.42
N GLN A 153 14.80 -38.95 -3.80
CA GLN A 153 13.54 -38.96 -4.54
C GLN A 153 13.18 -37.57 -5.09
N PRO A 154 12.73 -37.46 -6.36
CA PRO A 154 12.31 -36.19 -6.94
C PRO A 154 11.02 -35.70 -6.26
N THR A 155 11.11 -34.60 -5.52
CA THR A 155 9.95 -33.95 -4.90
C THR A 155 9.18 -33.09 -5.90
N PRO A 156 7.83 -33.11 -5.89
CA PRO A 156 7.02 -32.27 -6.76
C PRO A 156 7.28 -30.79 -6.43
N ARG A 157 7.47 -29.98 -7.48
CA ARG A 157 7.72 -28.55 -7.30
C ARG A 157 6.47 -27.86 -6.75
N LYS A 158 6.59 -27.22 -5.57
CA LYS A 158 5.53 -26.40 -4.99
C LYS A 158 5.13 -25.30 -6.00
N PRO A 159 3.83 -25.07 -6.26
CA PRO A 159 3.39 -23.94 -7.06
C PRO A 159 3.80 -22.64 -6.37
N THR A 160 4.48 -21.78 -7.12
CA THR A 160 4.91 -20.45 -6.66
C THR A 160 4.50 -19.41 -7.69
N VAL A 161 4.37 -18.17 -7.23
CA VAL A 161 4.09 -17.07 -8.14
C VAL A 161 5.33 -16.71 -8.96
N ARG A 162 5.14 -16.40 -10.24
CA ARG A 162 6.20 -15.88 -11.12
C ARG A 162 6.34 -14.39 -10.92
N ALA A 163 7.58 -13.90 -10.83
CA ALA A 163 7.84 -12.52 -10.46
C ALA A 163 8.93 -11.87 -11.30
N GLY A 164 8.68 -10.63 -11.71
CA GLY A 164 9.58 -9.86 -12.54
C GLY A 164 9.21 -9.91 -14.02
N ILE A 165 9.55 -8.84 -14.73
CA ILE A 165 9.03 -8.56 -16.07
C ILE A 165 9.30 -9.70 -17.06
N ARG A 166 10.50 -10.27 -17.08
CA ARG A 166 10.89 -11.33 -18.02
C ARG A 166 10.11 -12.64 -17.80
N GLU A 167 9.92 -13.03 -16.54
CA GLU A 167 9.16 -14.25 -16.22
C GLU A 167 7.66 -14.05 -16.47
N VAL A 168 7.15 -12.85 -16.19
CA VAL A 168 5.74 -12.52 -16.40
C VAL A 168 5.42 -12.43 -17.89
N THR A 169 6.24 -11.76 -18.71
CA THR A 169 6.01 -11.67 -20.15
C THR A 169 6.07 -13.04 -20.81
N THR A 170 7.05 -13.88 -20.46
CA THR A 170 7.12 -15.26 -20.98
C THR A 170 5.91 -16.10 -20.56
N ALA A 171 5.43 -15.96 -19.33
CA ALA A 171 4.22 -16.65 -18.86
C ALA A 171 2.95 -16.21 -19.59
N ILE A 172 2.83 -14.92 -19.95
CA ILE A 172 1.69 -14.40 -20.71
C ILE A 172 1.75 -14.85 -22.16
N THR A 173 2.92 -14.76 -22.81
CA THR A 173 3.09 -15.18 -24.21
C THR A 173 2.84 -16.69 -24.38
N GLN A 174 3.23 -17.50 -23.38
CA GLN A 174 2.93 -18.94 -23.38
C GLN A 174 1.50 -19.27 -22.95
N LYS A 175 0.65 -18.27 -22.65
CA LYS A 175 -0.71 -18.42 -22.10
C LYS A 175 -0.77 -19.30 -20.84
N LYS A 176 0.32 -19.34 -20.06
CA LYS A 176 0.41 -20.07 -18.78
C LYS A 176 -0.04 -19.23 -17.60
N ALA A 177 -0.04 -17.90 -17.76
CA ALA A 177 -0.51 -16.97 -16.74
C ALA A 177 -2.04 -17.00 -16.64
N ARG A 178 -2.56 -17.22 -15.43
CA ARG A 178 -3.99 -17.16 -15.11
C ARG A 178 -4.44 -15.79 -14.64
N LEU A 179 -3.55 -15.04 -13.99
CA LEU A 179 -3.79 -13.67 -13.52
C LEU A 179 -2.46 -12.94 -13.44
N VAL A 180 -2.43 -11.69 -13.93
CA VAL A 180 -1.24 -10.82 -13.88
C VAL A 180 -1.53 -9.60 -13.00
N VAL A 181 -0.62 -9.31 -12.09
CA VAL A 181 -0.67 -8.17 -11.18
C VAL A 181 0.46 -7.21 -11.54
N ILE A 182 0.12 -5.97 -11.84
CA ILE A 182 1.07 -4.93 -12.29
C ILE A 182 1.11 -3.81 -11.26
N ALA A 183 2.30 -3.33 -10.90
CA ALA A 183 2.45 -2.17 -10.03
C ALA A 183 2.23 -0.85 -10.81
N HIS A 184 1.60 0.13 -10.17
CA HIS A 184 1.39 1.44 -10.80
C HIS A 184 2.57 2.43 -10.67
N ASP A 185 3.42 2.26 -9.66
CA ASP A 185 4.47 3.19 -9.24
C ASP A 185 5.85 2.76 -9.75
N VAL A 186 5.88 2.12 -10.91
CA VAL A 186 7.13 1.70 -11.57
C VAL A 186 7.80 2.92 -12.18
N GLU A 187 9.10 3.02 -11.95
CA GLU A 187 9.97 4.04 -12.52
C GLU A 187 11.21 3.29 -13.01
N PRO A 188 11.53 3.28 -14.31
CA PRO A 188 10.81 3.87 -15.47
C PRO A 188 9.48 3.17 -15.86
N ILE A 189 8.48 3.91 -16.36
CA ILE A 189 7.13 3.39 -16.64
C ILE A 189 7.07 2.49 -17.89
N GLU A 190 8.02 2.67 -18.80
CA GLU A 190 8.20 1.96 -20.07
C GLU A 190 8.30 0.45 -19.84
N ILE A 191 8.84 0.03 -18.69
CA ILE A 191 8.99 -1.38 -18.29
C ILE A 191 7.64 -2.10 -18.25
N VAL A 192 6.57 -1.42 -17.84
CA VAL A 192 5.24 -2.04 -17.67
C VAL A 192 4.21 -1.51 -18.66
N LEU A 193 4.52 -0.46 -19.42
CA LEU A 193 3.59 0.23 -20.31
C LEU A 193 2.89 -0.70 -21.32
N PHE A 194 3.62 -1.68 -21.85
CA PHE A 194 3.10 -2.63 -22.84
C PHE A 194 2.33 -3.81 -22.23
N LEU A 195 2.44 -4.06 -20.92
CA LEU A 195 1.87 -5.24 -20.28
C LEU A 195 0.34 -5.32 -20.39
N PRO A 196 -0.45 -4.26 -20.12
CA PRO A 196 -1.91 -4.32 -20.27
C PRO A 196 -2.35 -4.73 -21.68
N ALA A 197 -1.69 -4.16 -22.71
CA ALA A 197 -1.98 -4.48 -24.10
C ALA A 197 -1.60 -5.94 -24.45
N LEU A 198 -0.48 -6.42 -23.93
CA LEU A 198 -0.01 -7.79 -24.11
C LEU A 198 -0.93 -8.81 -23.40
N CYS A 199 -1.36 -8.52 -22.17
CA CYS A 199 -2.34 -9.32 -21.44
C CYS A 199 -3.66 -9.42 -22.20
N ARG A 200 -4.17 -8.29 -22.73
CA ARG A 200 -5.39 -8.28 -23.55
C ARG A 200 -5.24 -9.14 -24.80
N LYS A 201 -4.17 -8.94 -25.58
CA LYS A 201 -3.93 -9.68 -26.83
C LYS A 201 -3.86 -11.19 -26.60
N MET A 202 -3.30 -11.62 -25.47
CA MET A 202 -3.19 -13.03 -25.11
C MET A 202 -4.39 -13.59 -24.35
N GLY A 203 -5.40 -12.77 -24.04
CA GLY A 203 -6.60 -13.17 -23.30
C GLY A 203 -6.38 -13.43 -21.81
N VAL A 204 -5.32 -12.86 -21.22
CA VAL A 204 -4.96 -13.03 -19.80
C VAL A 204 -5.54 -11.87 -18.98
N PRO A 205 -6.26 -12.14 -17.87
CA PRO A 205 -6.79 -11.10 -16.99
C PRO A 205 -5.65 -10.40 -16.24
N TYR A 206 -5.71 -9.08 -16.16
CA TYR A 206 -4.68 -8.28 -15.47
C TYR A 206 -5.31 -7.26 -14.52
N CYS A 207 -4.59 -6.94 -13.45
CA CYS A 207 -4.95 -5.85 -12.55
C CYS A 207 -3.77 -4.93 -12.27
N ILE A 208 -4.07 -3.67 -11.95
CA ILE A 208 -3.08 -2.67 -11.57
C ILE A 208 -3.22 -2.36 -10.09
N VAL A 209 -2.12 -2.43 -9.33
CA VAL A 209 -2.11 -2.29 -7.88
C VAL A 209 -1.19 -1.15 -7.44
N LYS A 210 -1.57 -0.51 -6.33
CA LYS A 210 -0.96 0.73 -5.80
C LYS A 210 0.48 0.65 -5.28
N SER A 211 1.17 -0.49 -5.24
CA SER A 211 2.52 -0.46 -4.65
C SER A 211 3.41 -1.60 -5.13
N LYS A 212 4.49 -1.24 -5.82
CA LYS A 212 5.62 -2.14 -6.13
C LYS A 212 6.37 -2.59 -4.88
N ALA A 213 6.38 -1.77 -3.83
CA ALA A 213 7.03 -2.10 -2.56
C ALA A 213 6.26 -3.21 -1.83
N LYS A 214 4.91 -3.15 -1.79
CA LYS A 214 4.08 -4.24 -1.23
C LYS A 214 4.26 -5.55 -1.98
N LEU A 215 4.27 -5.51 -3.32
CA LEU A 215 4.56 -6.70 -4.14
C LEU A 215 5.97 -7.25 -3.85
N GLY A 216 6.96 -6.36 -3.67
CA GLY A 216 8.31 -6.73 -3.27
C GLY A 216 8.35 -7.47 -1.93
N LEU A 217 7.69 -6.91 -0.92
CA LEU A 217 7.65 -7.47 0.44
C LEU A 217 7.13 -8.90 0.45
N LEU A 218 6.05 -9.18 -0.30
CA LEU A 218 5.48 -10.52 -0.45
C LEU A 218 6.46 -11.53 -1.08
N LEU A 219 7.46 -11.07 -1.82
CA LEU A 219 8.43 -11.92 -2.53
C LEU A 219 9.83 -11.90 -1.91
N HIS A 220 9.97 -11.34 -0.70
CA HIS A 220 11.25 -11.13 -0.04
C HIS A 220 12.23 -10.25 -0.86
N ARG A 221 11.70 -9.25 -1.57
CA ARG A 221 12.46 -8.26 -2.37
C ARG A 221 12.10 -6.84 -1.93
N LYS A 222 12.96 -5.86 -2.23
CA LYS A 222 12.66 -4.44 -1.93
C LYS A 222 11.47 -3.94 -2.77
N THR A 223 11.43 -4.32 -4.05
CA THR A 223 10.38 -3.94 -4.98
C THR A 223 10.12 -5.07 -5.98
N CYS A 224 8.92 -5.11 -6.54
CA CYS A 224 8.55 -5.98 -7.65
C CYS A 224 7.61 -5.23 -8.60
N THR A 225 7.91 -5.24 -9.90
CA THR A 225 7.14 -4.50 -10.92
C THR A 225 5.86 -5.22 -11.32
N CYS A 226 5.92 -6.54 -11.46
CA CYS A 226 4.79 -7.36 -11.90
C CYS A 226 4.95 -8.80 -11.41
N LEU A 227 3.81 -9.46 -11.26
CA LEU A 227 3.66 -10.79 -10.67
C LEU A 227 2.59 -11.55 -11.46
N ALA A 228 2.77 -12.86 -11.67
CA ALA A 228 1.82 -13.69 -12.40
C ALA A 228 1.56 -15.02 -11.70
N PHE A 229 0.28 -15.36 -11.52
CA PHE A 229 -0.14 -16.68 -11.11
C PHE A 229 -0.13 -17.63 -12.31
N THR A 230 0.62 -18.73 -12.24
CA THR A 230 0.63 -19.75 -13.31
C THR A 230 -0.07 -21.03 -12.86
N ASN A 231 0.49 -21.69 -11.85
CA ASN A 231 -0.05 -22.92 -11.28
C ASN A 231 -0.53 -22.62 -9.86
N ILE A 232 -1.72 -23.11 -9.55
CA ILE A 232 -2.41 -22.91 -8.27
C ILE A 232 -2.90 -24.27 -7.79
N ARG A 233 -2.89 -24.47 -6.47
CA ARG A 233 -3.42 -25.67 -5.82
C ARG A 233 -4.91 -25.76 -6.04
N GLU A 234 -5.46 -26.97 -6.02
CA GLU A 234 -6.87 -27.17 -6.32
C GLU A 234 -7.79 -26.47 -5.33
N GLU A 235 -7.38 -26.46 -4.06
CA GLU A 235 -8.02 -25.78 -2.93
C GLU A 235 -8.33 -24.30 -3.21
N ASP A 236 -7.40 -23.59 -3.87
CA ASP A 236 -7.47 -22.16 -4.11
C ASP A 236 -8.04 -21.79 -5.50
N LYS A 237 -8.37 -22.78 -6.34
CA LYS A 237 -8.89 -22.53 -7.71
C LYS A 237 -10.17 -21.71 -7.68
N SER A 238 -11.08 -22.00 -6.75
CA SER A 238 -12.36 -21.28 -6.61
C SER A 238 -12.13 -19.81 -6.20
N ARG A 239 -11.22 -19.58 -5.25
CA ARG A 239 -10.84 -18.24 -4.78
C ARG A 239 -10.18 -17.42 -5.87
N LEU A 240 -9.27 -18.02 -6.64
CA LEU A 240 -8.66 -17.35 -7.79
C LEU A 240 -9.71 -16.99 -8.84
N SER A 241 -10.64 -17.90 -9.15
CA SER A 241 -11.65 -17.68 -10.19
C SER A 241 -12.52 -16.48 -9.90
N LYS A 242 -12.96 -16.31 -8.63
CA LYS A 242 -13.69 -15.12 -8.17
C LYS A 242 -12.87 -13.83 -8.32
N ILE A 243 -11.58 -13.87 -7.98
CA ILE A 243 -10.66 -12.73 -8.15
C ILE A 243 -10.50 -12.41 -9.63
N VAL A 244 -10.34 -13.42 -10.48
CA VAL A 244 -10.15 -13.27 -11.93
C VAL A 244 -11.37 -12.63 -12.56
N GLU A 245 -12.58 -13.07 -12.22
CA GLU A 245 -13.84 -12.50 -12.71
C GLU A 245 -13.97 -11.02 -12.31
N MET A 246 -13.78 -10.71 -11.03
CA MET A 246 -13.77 -9.33 -10.53
C MET A 246 -12.73 -8.45 -11.25
N VAL A 247 -11.53 -8.98 -11.50
CA VAL A 247 -10.46 -8.26 -12.21
C VAL A 247 -10.81 -8.05 -13.68
N LYS A 248 -11.36 -9.06 -14.34
CA LYS A 248 -11.73 -9.01 -15.77
C LYS A 248 -12.77 -7.92 -16.03
N ASN A 249 -13.80 -7.87 -15.19
CA ASN A 249 -14.86 -6.85 -15.25
C ASN A 249 -14.31 -5.43 -15.04
N ASN A 250 -13.27 -5.27 -14.22
CA ASN A 250 -12.69 -3.95 -13.91
C ASN A 250 -11.69 -3.45 -14.97
N TYR A 251 -11.00 -4.35 -15.68
CA TYR A 251 -9.88 -3.98 -16.57
C TYR A 251 -10.06 -4.48 -18.00
N ASN A 252 -10.13 -5.80 -18.20
CA ASN A 252 -10.11 -6.40 -19.54
C ASN A 252 -11.36 -6.03 -20.34
N ASP A 253 -12.54 -6.12 -19.73
CA ASP A 253 -13.82 -5.86 -20.40
C ASP A 253 -14.06 -4.36 -20.59
N ARG A 254 -13.51 -3.53 -19.70
CA ARG A 254 -13.54 -2.06 -19.76
C ARG A 254 -12.44 -1.43 -20.61
N PHE A 255 -11.69 -2.24 -21.36
CA PHE A 255 -10.51 -1.75 -22.08
C PHE A 255 -10.82 -0.59 -23.05
N GLU A 256 -11.93 -0.66 -23.79
CA GLU A 256 -12.27 0.38 -24.78
C GLU A 256 -12.55 1.74 -24.11
N GLU A 257 -13.12 1.74 -22.91
CA GLU A 257 -13.26 2.95 -22.09
C GLU A 257 -11.89 3.48 -21.67
N ILE A 258 -11.05 2.60 -21.10
CA ILE A 258 -9.72 2.93 -20.59
C ILE A 258 -8.84 3.50 -21.71
N ARG A 259 -8.92 2.95 -22.92
CA ARG A 259 -8.15 3.40 -24.10
C ARG A 259 -8.54 4.79 -24.57
N LYS A 260 -9.79 5.20 -24.40
CA LYS A 260 -10.29 6.52 -24.83
C LYS A 260 -10.16 7.57 -23.73
N HIS A 261 -10.03 7.15 -22.48
CA HIS A 261 -10.03 8.04 -21.33
C HIS A 261 -8.67 8.71 -21.10
N TRP A 262 -8.56 9.97 -21.51
CA TRP A 262 -7.42 10.82 -21.21
C TRP A 262 -7.40 11.24 -19.74
N GLY A 263 -6.19 11.32 -19.19
CA GLY A 263 -5.96 11.75 -17.82
C GLY A 263 -5.54 13.19 -17.67
N GLY A 264 -5.43 13.64 -16.43
CA GLY A 264 -4.84 14.93 -16.09
C GLY A 264 -5.74 16.11 -16.47
N GLY A 265 -5.13 17.25 -16.82
CA GLY A 265 -5.89 18.48 -17.09
C GLY A 265 -6.59 19.08 -15.86
N ILE A 266 -6.26 18.62 -14.65
CA ILE A 266 -6.88 19.09 -13.41
C ILE A 266 -6.26 20.43 -13.06
N MET A 267 -7.06 21.49 -12.88
CA MET A 267 -6.56 22.81 -12.51
C MET A 267 -6.21 22.93 -11.01
N GLY A 268 -5.53 24.01 -10.62
CA GLY A 268 -5.18 24.27 -9.22
C GLY A 268 -6.37 24.76 -8.40
N SER A 269 -6.37 24.50 -7.10
CA SER A 269 -7.47 24.90 -6.19
C SER A 269 -7.77 26.39 -6.23
N LYS A 270 -6.75 27.26 -6.30
CA LYS A 270 -6.93 28.71 -6.45
C LYS A 270 -7.63 29.08 -7.77
N SER A 271 -7.28 28.39 -8.86
CA SER A 271 -7.87 28.65 -10.17
C SER A 271 -9.32 28.14 -10.24
N LEU A 272 -9.58 26.95 -9.69
CA LEU A 272 -10.93 26.41 -9.56
C LEU A 272 -11.82 27.31 -8.70
N ALA A 273 -11.30 27.81 -7.57
CA ALA A 273 -12.03 28.74 -6.71
C ALA A 273 -12.35 30.07 -7.42
N LYS A 274 -11.42 30.59 -8.23
CA LYS A 274 -11.66 31.78 -9.07
C LYS A 274 -12.80 31.51 -10.08
N GLN A 275 -12.74 30.39 -10.79
CA GLN A 275 -13.78 30.00 -11.75
C GLN A 275 -15.14 29.84 -11.08
N ALA A 276 -15.20 29.10 -9.95
CA ALA A 276 -16.43 28.91 -9.19
C ALA A 276 -17.03 30.24 -8.68
N LYS A 277 -16.19 31.20 -8.27
CA LYS A 277 -16.65 32.54 -7.87
C LYS A 277 -17.30 33.28 -9.05
N ILE A 278 -16.70 33.22 -10.23
CA ILE A 278 -17.22 33.84 -11.46
C ILE A 278 -18.52 33.15 -11.89
N GLU A 279 -18.56 31.83 -11.88
CA GLU A 279 -19.75 31.05 -12.25
C GLU A 279 -20.93 31.32 -11.31
N LYS A 280 -20.67 31.42 -10.00
CA LYS A 280 -21.68 31.81 -9.01
C LYS A 280 -22.23 33.21 -9.27
N ALA A 281 -21.38 34.17 -9.63
CA ALA A 281 -21.82 35.53 -9.96
C ALA A 281 -22.69 35.55 -11.23
N LYS A 282 -22.26 34.86 -12.29
CA LYS A 282 -23.04 34.70 -13.54
C LYS A 282 -24.40 34.05 -13.28
N ARG A 283 -24.44 32.98 -12.49
CA ARG A 283 -25.71 32.31 -12.13
C ARG A 283 -26.65 33.26 -11.39
N LYS A 284 -26.13 34.07 -10.46
CA LYS A 284 -26.94 35.07 -9.75
C LYS A 284 -27.49 36.13 -10.70
N GLU A 285 -26.67 36.63 -11.62
CA GLU A 285 -27.12 37.61 -12.63
C GLU A 285 -28.18 37.03 -13.56
N LEU A 286 -28.01 35.79 -14.02
CA LEU A 286 -28.97 35.12 -14.90
C LEU A 286 -30.30 34.85 -14.20
N GLN A 287 -30.28 34.46 -12.91
CA GLN A 287 -31.49 34.31 -12.10
C GLN A 287 -32.26 35.63 -11.95
N ILE A 288 -31.56 36.76 -11.77
CA ILE A 288 -32.19 38.09 -11.71
C ILE A 288 -32.76 38.51 -13.07
N LYS A 289 -32.19 38.02 -14.19
CA LYS A 289 -32.69 38.35 -15.53
C LYS A 289 -33.91 37.52 -15.96
N LEU A 290 -34.08 36.32 -15.40
CA LEU A 290 -35.18 35.40 -15.75
C LEU A 290 -36.40 35.53 -14.83
N GLY A 291 -36.22 36.08 -13.62
CA GLY A 291 -37.30 36.36 -12.67
C GLY A 291 -37.66 37.83 -12.71
#